data_AF-A0A166BT61-F1
#
_entry.id   AF-A0A166BT61-F1
#
_cell.length_a   1.000
_cell.length_b   1.000
_cell.length_c   1.000
_cell.angle_alpha   90.00
_cell.angle_beta   90.00
_cell.angle_gamma   90.00
#
_symmetry.space_group_name_H-M   'P 1'
#
loop_
_entity.id
_entity.type
_entity.pdbx_description
1 polymer ?
#
loop_
_entity_poly.entity_id
_entity_poly.type
_entity_poly.pdbx_seq_one_letter_code
_entity_poly.pdbx_strand_id
1 'polypeptide(L)'
;MDAEGIDYADRLDPSIVQSWLEDSPIERGPGLEGGQFDCGICLESCPIDVVCITEGCGHMICRDCMRGHIVASLEEKKYPIPCAICAADRNNRDPSVVSQLDVELAGLSAKQFAVWTELQMAEVSIEMKCTKCKKSMHVDREDYVAMNVITCPMRKCRYTWCKRCLHKVRNATNHHACGREELEKLMASKGYQFCPGCQTPCEKISGCNHITCKAPGCKTEFCYACGKASCRGCNWKRLGR
;
A
#
# COMPACT_ATOMS: atom_id res chain seq x y z
N MET A 1 -9.53 21.24 -34.67
CA MET A 1 -9.18 19.80 -34.69
C MET A 1 -9.31 19.34 -33.27
N ASP A 2 -10.58 19.16 -32.92
CA ASP A 2 -11.10 19.31 -31.58
C ASP A 2 -11.15 17.92 -30.94
N ALA A 3 -10.65 17.85 -29.71
CA ALA A 3 -10.63 16.64 -28.91
C ALA A 3 -12.02 16.39 -28.36
N GLU A 4 -12.76 15.47 -28.98
CA GLU A 4 -14.00 14.94 -28.41
C GLU A 4 -13.66 14.16 -27.14
N GLY A 5 -14.14 14.68 -26.01
CA GLY A 5 -14.08 14.03 -24.71
C GLY A 5 -14.93 12.77 -24.75
N ILE A 6 -14.31 11.64 -24.43
CA ILE A 6 -15.01 10.38 -24.26
C ILE A 6 -15.71 10.45 -22.89
N ASP A 7 -17.03 10.65 -22.92
CA ASP A 7 -17.90 10.55 -21.76
C ASP A 7 -18.00 9.08 -21.34
N TYR A 8 -17.34 8.73 -20.23
CA TYR A 8 -17.29 7.38 -19.68
C TYR A 8 -18.42 7.12 -18.65
N ALA A 9 -19.34 8.06 -18.43
CA ALA A 9 -20.42 7.92 -17.45
C ALA A 9 -21.54 6.93 -17.87
N ASP A 10 -21.57 6.52 -19.14
CA ASP A 10 -22.67 5.73 -19.73
C ASP A 10 -22.45 4.19 -19.72
N ARG A 11 -21.55 3.65 -18.89
CA ARG A 11 -21.22 2.20 -18.93
C ARG A 11 -21.51 1.37 -17.68
N LEU A 12 -22.35 1.86 -16.78
CA LEU A 12 -23.03 0.98 -15.83
C LEU A 12 -24.51 1.02 -16.14
N ASP A 13 -24.96 0.03 -16.91
CA ASP A 13 -26.38 -0.22 -17.15
C ASP A 13 -27.06 -0.38 -15.78
N PRO A 14 -28.13 0.39 -15.47
CA PRO A 14 -28.87 0.27 -14.22
C PRO A 14 -29.30 -1.17 -13.91
N SER A 15 -29.53 -2.00 -14.94
CA SER A 15 -29.85 -3.42 -14.78
C SER A 15 -28.68 -4.29 -14.33
N ILE A 16 -27.43 -3.91 -14.65
CA ILE A 16 -26.22 -4.61 -14.17
C ILE A 16 -25.99 -4.30 -12.70
N VAL A 17 -26.16 -3.02 -12.29
CA VAL A 17 -26.12 -2.61 -10.88
C VAL A 17 -27.23 -3.32 -10.08
N GLN A 18 -28.42 -3.45 -10.66
CA GLN A 18 -29.53 -4.21 -10.08
C GLN A 18 -29.18 -5.71 -9.93
N SER A 19 -28.54 -6.32 -10.93
CA SER A 19 -28.14 -7.73 -10.88
C SER A 19 -27.07 -8.02 -9.81
N TRP A 20 -26.14 -7.09 -9.57
CA TRP A 20 -25.16 -7.19 -8.47
C TRP A 20 -25.79 -7.03 -7.09
N LEU A 21 -26.90 -6.30 -6.99
CA LEU A 21 -27.71 -6.20 -5.77
C LEU A 21 -28.57 -7.45 -5.53
N GLU A 22 -28.89 -8.22 -6.57
CA GLU A 22 -29.75 -9.41 -6.49
C GLU A 22 -28.95 -10.71 -6.18
N ASP A 23 -27.70 -10.82 -6.63
CA ASP A 23 -26.86 -12.02 -6.43
C ASP A 23 -25.93 -11.97 -5.20
N SER A 24 -25.94 -10.87 -4.45
CA SER A 24 -25.10 -10.70 -3.25
C SER A 24 -25.80 -11.20 -1.98
N PRO A 25 -25.13 -11.98 -1.09
CA PRO A 25 -25.70 -12.46 0.17
C PRO A 25 -25.78 -11.35 1.24
N ILE A 26 -26.01 -10.11 0.84
CA ILE A 26 -26.16 -8.95 1.72
C ILE A 26 -27.62 -8.91 2.15
N GLU A 27 -27.88 -9.25 3.41
CA GLU A 27 -29.18 -9.00 4.01
C GLU A 27 -29.54 -7.52 3.84
N ARG A 28 -30.71 -7.28 3.25
CA ARG A 28 -31.25 -5.97 2.89
C ARG A 28 -31.23 -5.04 4.11
N GLY A 29 -30.22 -4.16 4.18
CA GLY A 29 -30.25 -2.96 5.03
C GLY A 29 -31.27 -1.95 4.47
N PRO A 30 -31.89 -1.12 5.34
CA PRO A 30 -33.06 -0.32 4.98
C PRO A 30 -32.68 0.84 4.05
N GLY A 31 -33.47 1.10 3.00
CA GLY A 31 -33.47 2.40 2.33
C GLY A 31 -33.22 2.44 0.81
N LEU A 32 -33.78 1.52 0.02
CA LEU A 32 -33.90 1.70 -1.44
C LEU A 32 -35.35 2.06 -1.81
N GLU A 33 -35.89 3.13 -1.22
CA GLU A 33 -37.20 3.68 -1.60
C GLU A 33 -36.98 4.99 -2.39
N GLY A 34 -37.25 4.99 -3.69
CA GLY A 34 -37.32 6.22 -4.50
C GLY A 34 -36.05 6.66 -5.23
N GLY A 35 -35.06 5.78 -5.46
CA GLY A 35 -33.87 6.12 -6.26
C GLY A 35 -32.80 6.93 -5.51
N GLN A 36 -32.87 6.95 -4.18
CA GLN A 36 -31.91 7.62 -3.30
C GLN A 36 -31.30 6.62 -2.30
N PHE A 37 -30.15 6.97 -1.72
CA PHE A 37 -29.45 6.22 -0.68
C PHE A 37 -28.78 7.20 0.30
N ASP A 38 -28.54 6.78 1.54
CA ASP A 38 -27.82 7.60 2.52
C ASP A 38 -26.32 7.31 2.49
N CYS A 39 -25.52 8.36 2.31
CA CYS A 39 -24.07 8.25 2.25
C CYS A 39 -23.47 8.03 3.65
N GLY A 40 -22.69 6.96 3.85
CA GLY A 40 -22.07 6.66 5.15
C GLY A 40 -20.92 7.59 5.59
N ILE A 41 -20.62 8.67 4.84
CA ILE A 41 -19.61 9.68 5.19
C ILE A 41 -20.26 11.05 5.44
N CYS A 42 -20.96 11.62 4.46
CA CYS A 42 -21.61 12.93 4.63
C CYS A 42 -22.98 12.86 5.33
N LEU A 43 -23.56 11.66 5.45
CA LEU A 43 -24.89 11.42 6.04
C LEU A 43 -26.03 12.13 5.29
N GLU A 44 -25.82 12.45 4.02
CA GLU A 44 -26.82 13.04 3.13
C GLU A 44 -27.51 11.97 2.28
N SER A 45 -28.80 12.16 1.98
CA SER A 45 -29.53 11.36 1.00
C SER A 45 -29.14 11.78 -0.41
N CYS A 46 -28.42 10.90 -1.11
CA CYS A 46 -27.88 11.10 -2.44
C CYS A 46 -28.66 10.27 -3.46
N PRO A 47 -28.74 10.68 -4.74
CA PRO A 47 -29.31 9.83 -5.78
C PRO A 47 -28.43 8.60 -6.07
N ILE A 48 -29.05 7.49 -6.48
CA ILE A 48 -28.35 6.21 -6.69
C ILE A 48 -27.28 6.27 -7.80
N ASP A 49 -27.40 7.17 -8.78
CA ASP A 49 -26.44 7.31 -9.90
C ASP A 49 -25.05 7.81 -9.47
N VAL A 50 -24.95 8.43 -8.30
CA VAL A 50 -23.68 8.87 -7.70
C VAL A 50 -23.16 7.93 -6.62
N VAL A 51 -23.78 6.75 -6.44
CA VAL A 51 -23.30 5.75 -5.49
C VAL A 51 -21.95 5.18 -5.94
N CYS A 52 -21.04 5.02 -4.98
CA CYS A 52 -19.80 4.28 -5.12
C CYS A 52 -19.81 3.17 -4.06
N ILE A 53 -19.60 1.94 -4.50
CA ILE A 53 -19.62 0.74 -3.65
C ILE A 53 -18.21 0.17 -3.61
N THR A 54 -17.59 0.11 -2.44
CA THR A 54 -16.28 -0.53 -2.30
C THR A 54 -16.40 -2.03 -2.50
N GLU A 55 -15.81 -2.58 -3.57
CA GLU A 55 -15.95 -3.99 -3.99
C GLU A 55 -15.68 -5.00 -2.87
N GLY A 56 -14.70 -4.71 -1.99
CA GLY A 56 -14.28 -5.65 -0.94
C GLY A 56 -15.18 -5.69 0.31
N CYS A 57 -16.13 -4.77 0.49
CA CYS A 57 -16.99 -4.74 1.68
C CYS A 57 -18.44 -4.33 1.43
N GLY A 58 -18.78 -3.86 0.22
CA GLY A 58 -20.14 -3.43 -0.13
C GLY A 58 -20.56 -2.10 0.49
N HIS A 59 -19.67 -1.39 1.19
CA HIS A 59 -20.01 -0.11 1.79
C HIS A 59 -20.25 0.96 0.72
N MET A 60 -21.37 1.69 0.89
CA MET A 60 -21.87 2.68 -0.07
C MET A 60 -21.58 4.10 0.40
N ILE A 61 -20.98 4.91 -0.48
CA ILE A 61 -20.73 6.34 -0.26
C ILE A 61 -20.98 7.11 -1.55
N CYS A 62 -21.25 8.41 -1.47
CA CYS A 62 -21.38 9.24 -2.67
C CYS A 62 -20.02 9.45 -3.35
N ARG A 63 -20.05 9.66 -4.67
CA ARG A 63 -18.87 9.90 -5.52
C ARG A 63 -17.94 10.98 -4.98
N ASP A 64 -18.51 12.07 -4.44
CA ASP A 64 -17.75 13.17 -3.86
C ASP A 64 -16.97 12.76 -2.61
N CYS A 65 -17.61 11.99 -1.72
CA CYS A 65 -16.95 11.48 -0.53
C CYS A 65 -15.88 10.44 -0.86
N MET A 66 -16.13 9.54 -1.84
CA MET A 66 -15.12 8.59 -2.33
C MET A 66 -13.89 9.32 -2.86
N ARG A 67 -14.11 10.30 -3.76
CA ARG A 67 -13.04 11.12 -4.34
C ARG A 67 -12.28 11.89 -3.26
N GLY A 68 -12.98 12.53 -2.34
CA GLY A 68 -12.35 13.27 -1.23
C GLY A 68 -11.46 12.38 -0.37
N HIS A 69 -11.94 11.19 0.00
CA HIS A 69 -11.19 10.21 0.79
C HIS A 69 -9.93 9.71 0.08
N ILE A 70 -10.06 9.36 -1.21
CA ILE A 70 -8.92 8.92 -2.03
C ILE A 70 -7.89 10.04 -2.13
N VAL A 71 -8.32 11.25 -2.49
CA VAL A 71 -7.41 12.39 -2.68
C VAL A 71 -6.66 12.74 -1.38
N ALA A 72 -7.36 12.82 -0.25
CA ALA A 72 -6.72 13.06 1.05
C ALA A 72 -5.68 11.98 1.37
N SER A 73 -6.00 10.70 1.11
CA SER A 73 -5.06 9.59 1.33
C SER A 73 -3.84 9.65 0.40
N LEU A 74 -4.02 10.07 -0.86
CA LEU A 74 -2.93 10.28 -1.82
C LEU A 74 -2.00 11.42 -1.39
N GLU A 75 -2.54 12.53 -0.89
CA GLU A 75 -1.76 13.66 -0.36
C GLU A 75 -0.90 13.24 0.83
N GLU A 76 -1.42 12.37 1.69
CA GLU A 76 -0.69 11.76 2.80
C GLU A 76 0.25 10.62 2.38
N LYS A 77 0.29 10.28 1.09
CA LYS A 77 1.07 9.17 0.51
C LYS A 77 0.76 7.82 1.15
N LYS A 78 -0.48 7.61 1.58
CA LYS A 78 -0.97 6.37 2.17
C LYS A 78 -1.44 5.41 1.07
N TYR A 79 -0.87 4.22 1.08
CA TYR A 79 -1.28 3.11 0.23
C TYR A 79 -0.98 1.78 0.96
N PRO A 80 -1.83 0.75 0.86
CA PRO A 80 -3.16 0.76 0.23
C PRO A 80 -4.15 1.66 0.99
N ILE A 81 -5.13 2.23 0.27
CA ILE A 81 -6.16 3.09 0.86
C ILE A 81 -7.27 2.20 1.45
N PRO A 82 -7.51 2.21 2.77
CA PRO A 82 -8.61 1.44 3.35
C PRO A 82 -9.95 2.10 3.04
N CYS A 83 -11.03 1.32 3.00
CA CYS A 83 -12.40 1.80 2.96
C CYS A 83 -12.66 2.73 4.15
N ALA A 84 -13.18 3.92 3.89
CA ALA A 84 -13.42 4.94 4.91
C ALA A 84 -14.37 4.46 6.02
N ILE A 85 -15.40 3.68 5.67
CA ILE A 85 -16.38 3.16 6.63
C ILE A 85 -15.79 2.01 7.44
N CYS A 86 -15.12 1.05 6.78
CA CYS A 86 -14.43 -0.03 7.49
C CYS A 86 -13.38 0.49 8.46
N ALA A 87 -12.59 1.48 8.04
CA ALA A 87 -11.53 2.07 8.86
C ALA A 87 -12.07 2.89 10.04
N ALA A 88 -13.33 3.33 9.99
CA ALA A 88 -13.97 4.02 11.10
C ALA A 88 -14.49 3.06 12.18
N ASP A 89 -14.76 1.79 11.84
CA ASP A 89 -15.18 0.78 12.80
C ASP A 89 -13.97 0.23 13.58
N ARG A 90 -13.91 0.56 14.88
CA ARG A 90 -12.84 0.11 15.80
C ARG A 90 -12.80 -1.40 16.01
N ASN A 91 -13.89 -2.10 15.72
CA ASN A 91 -13.95 -3.55 15.84
C ASN A 91 -13.49 -4.26 14.56
N ASN A 92 -13.43 -3.55 13.43
CA ASN A 92 -12.98 -4.10 12.17
C ASN A 92 -11.44 -4.13 12.11
N ARG A 93 -10.89 -5.34 12.14
CA ARG A 93 -9.43 -5.57 12.11
C ARG A 93 -8.86 -5.76 10.72
N ASP A 94 -9.72 -5.90 9.72
CA ASP A 94 -9.32 -6.17 8.34
C ASP A 94 -10.19 -5.33 7.39
N PRO A 95 -10.00 -3.99 7.39
CA PRO A 95 -10.75 -3.12 6.51
C PRO A 95 -10.41 -3.41 5.05
N SER A 96 -11.45 -3.61 4.23
CA SER A 96 -11.30 -3.73 2.78
C SER A 96 -10.63 -2.49 2.20
N VAL A 97 -9.92 -2.66 1.09
CA VAL A 97 -9.17 -1.58 0.43
C VAL A 97 -9.91 -1.06 -0.78
N VAL A 98 -9.71 0.22 -1.09
CA VAL A 98 -10.17 0.86 -2.31
C VAL A 98 -9.47 0.18 -3.50
N SER A 99 -10.25 -0.29 -4.47
CA SER A 99 -9.76 -0.99 -5.66
C SER A 99 -9.42 -0.01 -6.80
N GLN A 100 -8.86 -0.56 -7.88
CA GLN A 100 -8.65 0.21 -9.12
C GLN A 100 -9.97 0.70 -9.71
N LEU A 101 -11.04 -0.12 -9.62
CA LEU A 101 -12.37 0.23 -10.12
C LEU A 101 -12.97 1.39 -9.31
N ASP A 102 -12.83 1.36 -7.97
CA ASP A 102 -13.30 2.43 -7.09
C ASP A 102 -12.68 3.79 -7.47
N VAL A 103 -11.39 3.79 -7.81
CA VAL A 103 -10.65 4.99 -8.24
C VAL A 103 -11.13 5.52 -9.59
N GLU A 104 -11.43 4.63 -10.53
CA GLU A 104 -11.94 4.98 -11.84
C GLU A 104 -13.36 5.59 -11.74
N LEU A 105 -14.23 5.00 -10.91
CA LEU A 105 -15.59 5.48 -10.68
C LEU A 105 -15.64 6.80 -9.89
N ALA A 106 -14.67 7.05 -9.02
CA ALA A 106 -14.60 8.29 -8.23
C ALA A 106 -14.31 9.55 -9.07
N GLY A 107 -13.87 9.40 -10.33
CA GLY A 107 -13.62 10.54 -11.22
C GLY A 107 -12.38 11.36 -10.83
N LEU A 108 -11.25 10.69 -10.59
CA LEU A 108 -9.97 11.34 -10.31
C LEU A 108 -9.42 12.10 -11.54
N SER A 109 -8.70 13.21 -11.29
CA SER A 109 -7.93 13.88 -12.34
C SER A 109 -6.74 13.03 -12.79
N ALA A 110 -6.24 13.26 -14.02
CA ALA A 110 -5.07 12.57 -14.54
C ALA A 110 -3.83 12.69 -13.63
N LYS A 111 -3.67 13.83 -12.94
CA LYS A 111 -2.58 14.04 -11.97
C LYS A 111 -2.74 13.14 -10.73
N GLN A 112 -3.95 13.05 -10.17
CA GLN A 112 -4.21 12.21 -8.99
C GLN A 112 -4.08 10.72 -9.36
N PHE A 113 -4.55 10.32 -10.54
CA PHE A 113 -4.40 8.96 -11.04
C PHE A 113 -2.93 8.57 -11.24
N ALA A 114 -2.07 9.50 -11.69
CA ALA A 114 -0.64 9.29 -11.77
C ALA A 114 -0.01 9.03 -10.39
N VAL A 115 -0.42 9.79 -9.37
CA VAL A 115 0.04 9.57 -7.97
C VAL A 115 -0.43 8.22 -7.44
N TRP A 116 -1.69 7.84 -7.68
CA TRP A 116 -2.21 6.51 -7.33
C TRP A 116 -1.37 5.40 -7.96
N THR A 117 -1.11 5.49 -9.27
CA THR A 117 -0.29 4.52 -10.01
C THR A 117 1.13 4.43 -9.45
N GLU A 118 1.75 5.57 -9.13
CA GLU A 118 3.08 5.62 -8.51
C GLU A 118 3.08 4.93 -7.14
N LEU A 119 2.08 5.19 -6.29
CA LEU A 119 1.96 4.56 -4.98
C LEU A 119 1.71 3.05 -5.08
N GLN A 120 0.86 2.62 -6.01
CA GLN A 120 0.62 1.20 -6.29
C GLN A 120 1.90 0.49 -6.75
N MET A 121 2.68 1.09 -7.65
CA MET A 121 3.97 0.55 -8.05
C MET A 121 4.95 0.49 -6.86
N ALA A 122 4.95 1.51 -6.00
CA ALA A 122 5.81 1.55 -4.82
C ALA A 122 5.45 0.49 -3.76
N GLU A 123 4.23 -0.07 -3.77
CA GLU A 123 3.84 -1.16 -2.87
C GLU A 123 4.57 -2.46 -3.24
N VAL A 124 4.59 -2.81 -4.52
CA VAL A 124 5.18 -4.07 -5.01
C VAL A 124 6.64 -3.94 -5.41
N SER A 125 7.14 -2.71 -5.60
CA SER A 125 8.49 -2.43 -6.07
C SER A 125 9.32 -1.66 -5.05
N ILE A 126 10.60 -1.99 -4.96
CA ILE A 126 11.59 -1.24 -4.20
C ILE A 126 12.75 -0.81 -5.10
N GLU A 127 13.18 0.43 -4.92
CA GLU A 127 14.39 0.92 -5.58
C GLU A 127 15.63 0.32 -4.90
N MET A 128 16.44 -0.39 -5.67
CA MET A 128 17.75 -0.89 -5.26
C MET A 128 18.86 -0.12 -5.99
N LYS A 129 19.98 0.13 -5.32
CA LYS A 129 21.20 0.67 -5.94
C LYS A 129 22.30 -0.37 -5.93
N CYS A 130 22.85 -0.71 -7.10
CA CYS A 130 23.96 -1.66 -7.18
C CYS A 130 25.25 -1.05 -6.59
N THR A 131 25.90 -1.77 -5.68
CA THR A 131 27.13 -1.32 -5.01
C THR A 131 28.34 -1.24 -5.96
N LYS A 132 28.33 -2.00 -7.07
CA LYS A 132 29.37 -1.97 -8.11
C LYS A 132 29.11 -0.96 -9.21
N CYS A 133 28.02 -1.09 -9.98
CA CYS A 133 27.78 -0.22 -11.15
C CYS A 133 27.08 1.10 -10.81
N LYS A 134 26.67 1.31 -9.53
CA LYS A 134 26.03 2.52 -9.00
C LYS A 134 24.69 2.90 -9.63
N LYS A 135 24.16 2.09 -10.55
CA LYS A 135 22.85 2.28 -11.15
C LYS A 135 21.74 1.89 -10.19
N SER A 136 20.67 2.67 -10.18
CA SER A 136 19.41 2.37 -9.51
C SER A 136 18.50 1.56 -10.43
N MET A 137 17.69 0.69 -9.85
CA MET A 137 16.68 -0.10 -10.57
C MET A 137 15.59 -0.54 -9.60
N HIS A 138 14.39 -0.75 -10.14
CA HIS A 138 13.25 -1.29 -9.43
C HIS A 138 13.27 -2.82 -9.47
N VAL A 139 13.08 -3.43 -8.32
CA VAL A 139 12.97 -4.89 -8.17
C VAL A 139 11.73 -5.24 -7.34
N ASP A 140 11.32 -6.50 -7.39
CA ASP A 140 10.25 -7.02 -6.55
C ASP A 140 10.60 -6.81 -5.07
N ARG A 141 9.66 -6.23 -4.33
CA ARG A 141 9.84 -5.88 -2.92
C ARG A 141 9.94 -7.10 -2.03
N GLU A 142 9.05 -8.07 -2.21
CA GLU A 142 8.97 -9.24 -1.32
C GLU A 142 10.27 -10.04 -1.41
N ASP A 143 10.70 -10.32 -2.64
CA ASP A 143 11.95 -10.98 -2.96
C ASP A 143 13.16 -10.22 -2.40
N TYR A 144 13.22 -8.91 -2.63
CA TYR A 144 14.34 -8.09 -2.17
C TYR A 144 14.41 -8.01 -0.64
N VAL A 145 13.27 -7.95 0.06
CA VAL A 145 13.21 -7.95 1.53
C VAL A 145 13.66 -9.32 2.07
N ALA A 146 13.21 -10.42 1.47
CA ALA A 146 13.52 -11.78 1.90
C ALA A 146 14.99 -12.19 1.64
N MET A 147 15.63 -11.63 0.61
CA MET A 147 17.01 -11.93 0.27
C MET A 147 18.03 -11.06 1.01
N ASN A 148 19.07 -11.69 1.54
CA ASN A 148 20.28 -11.08 2.08
C ASN A 148 21.42 -11.05 1.07
N VAL A 149 21.42 -11.94 0.08
CA VAL A 149 22.40 -11.95 -1.02
C VAL A 149 21.69 -11.56 -2.30
N ILE A 150 22.17 -10.50 -2.91
CA ILE A 150 21.53 -9.79 -4.00
C ILE A 150 22.43 -9.84 -5.22
N THR A 151 21.88 -10.19 -6.37
CA THR A 151 22.59 -10.15 -7.65
C THR A 151 22.04 -9.02 -8.50
N CYS A 152 22.91 -8.20 -9.07
CA CYS A 152 22.52 -7.08 -9.92
C CYS A 152 21.79 -7.62 -11.17
N PRO A 153 20.53 -7.26 -11.41
CA PRO A 153 19.75 -7.78 -12.54
C PRO A 153 20.25 -7.24 -13.88
N MET A 154 21.10 -6.21 -13.91
CA MET A 154 21.69 -5.72 -15.14
C MET A 154 22.64 -6.76 -15.75
N ARG A 155 22.32 -7.19 -16.98
CA ARG A 155 23.06 -8.18 -17.78
C ARG A 155 24.57 -7.92 -17.85
N LYS A 156 24.97 -6.65 -17.98
CA LYS A 156 26.38 -6.23 -18.06
C LYS A 156 27.12 -6.21 -16.71
N CYS A 157 26.41 -6.28 -15.58
CA CYS A 157 27.00 -6.18 -14.25
C CYS A 157 27.04 -7.53 -13.53
N ARG A 158 25.86 -8.15 -13.31
CA ARG A 158 25.68 -9.41 -12.55
C ARG A 158 26.51 -9.52 -11.26
N TYR A 159 26.76 -8.38 -10.62
CA TYR A 159 27.53 -8.34 -9.39
C TYR A 159 26.67 -8.86 -8.23
N THR A 160 27.24 -9.72 -7.40
CA THR A 160 26.55 -10.35 -6.27
C THR A 160 27.14 -9.83 -4.96
N TRP A 161 26.30 -9.32 -4.07
CA TRP A 161 26.70 -8.74 -2.79
C TRP A 161 25.72 -9.04 -1.67
N CYS A 162 26.17 -8.93 -0.42
CA CYS A 162 25.30 -9.02 0.73
C CYS A 162 24.61 -7.67 0.97
N LYS A 163 23.27 -7.65 1.01
CA LYS A 163 22.45 -6.47 1.33
C LYS A 163 22.85 -5.81 2.65
N ARG A 164 23.27 -6.62 3.64
CA ARG A 164 23.56 -6.20 5.02
C ARG A 164 24.93 -5.51 5.19
N CYS A 165 26.02 -6.10 4.69
CA CYS A 165 27.37 -5.52 4.80
C CYS A 165 27.88 -4.87 3.52
N LEU A 166 27.13 -4.96 2.42
CA LEU A 166 27.49 -4.42 1.10
C LEU A 166 28.74 -5.04 0.46
N HIS A 167 29.31 -6.09 1.06
CA HIS A 167 30.48 -6.80 0.54
C HIS A 167 30.12 -7.83 -0.54
N LYS A 168 31.11 -8.11 -1.40
CA LYS A 168 31.01 -9.13 -2.46
C LYS A 168 30.81 -10.51 -1.83
N VAL A 169 29.87 -11.28 -2.38
CA VAL A 169 29.68 -12.69 -2.02
C VAL A 169 30.09 -13.56 -3.19
N ARG A 170 30.79 -14.66 -2.93
CA ARG A 170 31.26 -15.60 -3.96
C ARG A 170 30.19 -16.57 -4.42
N ASN A 171 29.28 -16.96 -3.53
CA ASN A 171 28.24 -17.94 -3.78
C ASN A 171 26.86 -17.27 -3.78
N ALA A 172 25.94 -17.75 -4.61
CA ALA A 172 24.57 -17.26 -4.67
C ALA A 172 23.67 -17.83 -3.55
N THR A 173 24.25 -18.41 -2.50
CA THR A 173 23.50 -18.86 -1.33
C THR A 173 23.00 -17.64 -0.56
N ASN A 174 21.75 -17.65 -0.10
CA ASN A 174 21.18 -16.56 0.70
C ASN A 174 21.77 -16.45 2.13
N HIS A 175 22.81 -17.23 2.43
CA HIS A 175 23.54 -17.26 3.69
C HIS A 175 24.93 -16.67 3.50
N HIS A 176 25.24 -15.61 4.25
CA HIS A 176 26.54 -14.95 4.29
C HIS A 176 26.89 -14.62 5.75
N ALA A 177 28.01 -15.14 6.24
CA ALA A 177 28.55 -14.80 7.55
C ALA A 177 29.02 -13.34 7.52
N CYS A 178 28.31 -12.49 8.25
CA CYS A 178 28.45 -11.06 8.15
C CYS A 178 29.18 -10.51 9.37
N GLY A 179 30.40 -9.99 9.21
CA GLY A 179 31.18 -9.37 10.29
C GLY A 179 30.65 -7.99 10.74
N ARG A 180 29.33 -7.81 10.85
CA ARG A 180 28.68 -6.53 11.23
C ARG A 180 28.09 -6.55 12.64
N GLU A 181 28.37 -7.59 13.42
CA GLU A 181 27.76 -7.81 14.73
C GLU A 181 28.07 -6.68 15.72
N GLU A 182 29.30 -6.15 15.69
CA GLU A 182 29.71 -5.02 16.53
C GLU A 182 28.99 -3.73 16.14
N LEU A 183 28.82 -3.48 14.84
CA LEU A 183 28.02 -2.37 14.34
C LEU A 183 26.54 -2.50 14.76
N GLU A 184 25.97 -3.69 14.68
CA GLU A 184 24.59 -3.94 15.09
C GLU A 184 24.40 -3.72 16.61
N LYS A 185 25.35 -4.18 17.43
CA LYS A 185 25.34 -3.91 18.88
C LYS A 185 25.46 -2.42 19.17
N LEU A 186 26.36 -1.71 18.50
CA LEU A 186 26.52 -0.26 18.68
C LEU A 186 25.25 0.50 18.28
N MET A 187 24.67 0.17 17.13
CA MET A 187 23.43 0.80 16.65
C MET A 187 22.28 0.55 17.62
N ALA A 188 22.12 -0.69 18.10
CA ALA A 188 21.11 -1.02 19.10
C ALA A 188 21.31 -0.24 20.41
N SER A 189 22.56 -0.10 20.88
CA SER A 189 22.86 0.68 22.09
C SER A 189 22.52 2.17 21.97
N LYS A 190 22.50 2.69 20.73
CA LYS A 190 22.11 4.06 20.42
C LYS A 190 20.63 4.22 20.07
N GLY A 191 19.83 3.17 20.15
CA GLY A 191 18.41 3.23 19.81
C GLY A 191 18.16 3.27 18.30
N TYR A 192 18.99 2.62 17.49
CA TYR A 192 18.75 2.42 16.06
C TYR A 192 18.41 0.97 15.75
N GLN A 193 17.49 0.79 14.81
CA GLN A 193 17.16 -0.48 14.18
C GLN A 193 17.38 -0.40 12.67
N PHE A 194 17.93 -1.44 12.05
CA PHE A 194 18.10 -1.47 10.60
C PHE A 194 16.78 -1.83 9.89
N CYS A 195 16.43 -1.05 8.87
CA CYS A 195 15.33 -1.41 7.99
C CYS A 195 15.63 -2.72 7.24
N PRO A 196 14.75 -3.74 7.28
CA PRO A 196 14.97 -5.02 6.59
C PRO A 196 14.95 -4.88 5.06
N GLY A 197 14.30 -3.83 4.54
CA GLY A 197 14.31 -3.48 3.12
C GLY A 197 15.65 -2.87 2.69
N CYS A 198 15.91 -1.62 3.07
CA CYS A 198 17.05 -0.84 2.55
C CYS A 198 18.30 -0.83 3.45
N GLN A 199 18.25 -1.39 4.66
CA GLN A 199 19.31 -1.31 5.68
C GLN A 199 19.65 0.11 6.15
N THR A 200 18.80 1.10 5.90
CA THR A 200 18.92 2.43 6.54
C THR A 200 18.66 2.30 8.04
N PRO A 201 19.53 2.84 8.91
CA PRO A 201 19.27 2.95 10.34
C PRO A 201 18.02 3.79 10.58
N CYS A 202 17.08 3.26 11.36
CA CYS A 202 15.82 3.89 11.71
C CYS A 202 15.76 4.01 13.23
N GLU A 203 15.37 5.18 13.72
CA GLU A 203 15.13 5.44 15.13
C GLU A 203 13.63 5.41 15.42
N LYS A 204 13.26 5.03 16.65
CA LYS A 204 11.88 5.15 17.13
C LYS A 204 11.76 6.41 18.00
N ILE A 205 10.98 7.38 17.52
CA ILE A 205 10.77 8.65 18.22
C ILE A 205 9.76 8.48 19.38
N SER A 206 8.63 7.81 19.13
CA SER A 206 7.60 7.52 20.14
C SER A 206 6.58 6.49 19.61
N GLY A 207 5.69 5.99 20.47
CA GLY A 207 4.51 5.22 20.03
C GLY A 207 4.72 3.71 19.81
N CYS A 208 4.05 3.16 18.79
CA CYS A 208 4.02 1.72 18.48
C CYS A 208 5.37 1.20 17.96
N ASN A 209 5.61 -0.12 18.06
CA ASN A 209 6.78 -0.76 17.47
C ASN A 209 6.65 -0.99 15.95
N HIS A 210 5.47 -0.84 15.35
CA HIS A 210 5.31 -0.86 13.91
C HIS A 210 5.69 0.50 13.33
N ILE A 211 6.74 0.52 12.51
CA ILE A 211 7.27 1.74 11.89
C ILE A 211 7.43 1.55 10.38
N THR A 212 7.32 2.65 9.64
CA THR A 212 7.54 2.68 8.19
C THR A 212 8.86 3.39 7.90
N CYS A 213 9.74 2.74 7.12
CA CYS A 213 11.02 3.32 6.73
C CYS A 213 10.82 4.62 5.93
N LYS A 214 11.44 5.71 6.39
CA LYS A 214 11.39 7.03 5.74
C LYS A 214 12.43 7.23 4.64
N ALA A 215 13.26 6.22 4.36
CA ALA A 215 14.22 6.28 3.26
C ALA A 215 13.47 6.39 1.91
N PRO A 216 13.89 7.29 1.01
CA PRO A 216 13.30 7.42 -0.31
C PRO A 216 13.27 6.07 -1.04
N GLY A 217 12.15 5.73 -1.68
CA GLY A 217 11.98 4.48 -2.43
C GLY A 217 11.86 3.19 -1.60
N CYS A 218 12.08 3.22 -0.27
CA CYS A 218 11.99 2.02 0.57
C CYS A 218 10.58 1.77 1.08
N LYS A 219 9.98 2.66 1.88
CA LYS A 219 8.64 2.51 2.49
C LYS A 219 8.35 1.17 3.20
N THR A 220 9.37 0.36 3.50
CA THR A 220 9.15 -0.93 4.17
C THR A 220 8.61 -0.71 5.58
N GLU A 221 7.48 -1.34 5.88
CA GLU A 221 6.93 -1.45 7.22
C GLU A 221 7.60 -2.61 7.97
N PHE A 222 8.01 -2.37 9.22
CA PHE A 222 8.63 -3.40 10.04
C PHE A 222 8.48 -3.13 11.53
N CYS A 223 8.67 -4.17 12.34
CA CYS A 223 8.67 -4.04 13.79
C CYS A 223 10.05 -3.54 14.25
N TYR A 224 10.11 -2.37 14.86
CA TYR A 224 11.30 -1.76 15.44
C TYR A 224 11.98 -2.68 16.48
N ALA A 225 11.19 -3.36 17.32
CA ALA A 225 11.72 -4.22 18.38
C ALA A 225 12.48 -5.46 17.85
N CYS A 226 12.07 -6.02 16.71
CA CYS A 226 12.71 -7.22 16.16
C CYS A 226 13.43 -7.02 14.82
N GLY A 227 13.28 -5.86 14.17
CA GLY A 227 13.87 -5.53 12.89
C GLY A 227 13.31 -6.31 11.68
N LYS A 228 12.18 -7.00 11.82
CA LYS A 228 11.61 -7.87 10.77
C LYS A 228 10.34 -7.27 10.16
N ALA A 229 10.22 -7.41 8.84
CA ALA A 229 9.03 -7.06 8.07
C ALA A 229 7.86 -8.01 8.32
N SER A 230 8.10 -9.22 8.84
CA SER A 230 7.06 -10.13 9.33
C SER A 230 7.55 -10.87 10.58
N CYS A 231 6.72 -10.93 11.61
CA CYS A 231 7.05 -11.58 12.88
C CYS A 231 5.79 -12.12 13.54
N ARG A 232 5.67 -13.46 13.64
CA ARG A 232 4.49 -14.14 14.25
C ARG A 232 4.30 -13.79 15.72
N GLY A 233 5.39 -13.54 16.46
CA GLY A 233 5.35 -13.15 17.88
C GLY A 233 5.12 -11.66 18.13
N CYS A 234 5.18 -10.82 17.08
CA CYS A 234 5.10 -9.37 17.22
C CYS A 234 3.70 -8.81 16.94
N ASN A 235 2.75 -9.68 16.56
CA ASN A 235 1.30 -9.50 16.40
C ASN A 235 0.78 -8.12 15.93
N TRP A 236 1.55 -7.36 15.17
CA TRP A 236 1.18 -6.01 14.73
C TRP A 236 0.20 -6.04 13.54
N LYS A 237 0.13 -7.14 12.78
CA LYS A 237 -1.01 -7.41 11.87
C LYS A 237 -2.34 -7.65 12.62
N ARG A 238 -2.34 -7.79 13.96
CA ARG A 238 -3.55 -8.03 14.78
C ARG A 238 -3.86 -6.95 15.82
N LEU A 239 -3.00 -5.93 15.99
CA LEU A 239 -3.05 -4.99 17.14
C LEU A 239 -2.92 -3.51 16.78
N GLY A 240 -3.38 -3.08 15.59
CA GLY A 240 -3.55 -1.65 15.34
C GLY A 240 -3.50 -1.27 13.88
N ARG A 241 -4.67 -1.25 13.25
CA ARG A 241 -5.15 -0.09 12.52
C ARG A 241 -6.47 0.30 13.17
#